data_AF-A0A183TAL1-F1
#
_entry.id   AF-A0A183TAL1-F1
#
_cell.length_a   1.000
_cell.length_b   1.000
_cell.length_c   1.000
_cell.angle_alpha   90.00
_cell.angle_beta   90.00
_cell.angle_gamma   90.00
#
_symmetry.space_group_name_H-M   'P 1'
#
loop_
_entity.id
_entity.type
_entity.pdbx_description
1 polymer ?
#
loop_
_entity_poly.entity_id
_entity_poly.type
_entity_poly.pdbx_seq_one_letter_code
_entity_poly.pdbx_strand_id
1 'polypeptide(L)'
;MVGVGEKKESALGRISIVSYYGQVLYDVMCRPEEVITDYRTPWSGIRPTDMVRAIPFECVQDQVQRIIEGRIVVGHMVFNDFHVLKMQHPKDLIRDTGLAPYAKVKAGFHPRQPTALRNLAEKLLGLRIQTGEHCSTEDAQATMAIYRLVEEEWEADLRVKTSKKKSKVLQPSPKKRPIFDLELPSLSDDQCSSDFSALNPNPLNCYPPLALKSCSSSSLLLEDEYWDDC
;
A
#
# COMPACT_ATOMS: atom_id res chain seq x y z
N MET A 1 0.04 3.02 -17.94
CA MET A 1 -0.67 1.79 -18.38
C MET A 1 -0.85 1.81 -19.89
N VAL A 2 -0.95 0.62 -20.50
CA VAL A 2 -1.26 0.38 -21.92
C VAL A 2 -2.54 -0.47 -22.05
N GLY A 3 -3.06 -0.63 -23.26
CA GLY A 3 -4.18 -1.51 -23.60
C GLY A 3 -3.69 -2.81 -24.25
N VAL A 4 -4.19 -3.95 -23.79
CA VAL A 4 -3.88 -5.29 -24.32
C VAL A 4 -5.13 -6.01 -24.84
N GLY A 5 -4.91 -6.92 -25.78
CA GLY A 5 -5.97 -7.76 -26.36
C GLY A 5 -7.01 -6.99 -27.18
N GLU A 6 -8.03 -7.71 -27.68
CA GLU A 6 -9.10 -7.12 -28.52
C GLU A 6 -9.95 -6.10 -27.78
N LYS A 7 -10.18 -6.34 -26.48
CA LYS A 7 -10.96 -5.46 -25.59
C LYS A 7 -10.17 -4.26 -25.07
N LYS A 8 -8.87 -4.16 -25.38
CA LYS A 8 -7.97 -3.10 -24.91
C LYS A 8 -7.96 -2.97 -23.39
N GLU A 9 -7.95 -4.09 -22.69
CA GLU A 9 -7.92 -4.13 -21.22
C GLU A 9 -6.65 -3.45 -20.69
N SER A 10 -6.74 -2.79 -19.54
CA SER A 10 -5.60 -2.04 -19.00
C SER A 10 -4.53 -2.98 -18.46
N ALA A 11 -3.29 -2.82 -18.92
CA ALA A 11 -2.13 -3.56 -18.45
C ALA A 11 -0.98 -2.62 -18.06
N LEU A 12 -0.03 -3.16 -17.30
CA LEU A 12 1.17 -2.44 -16.90
C LEU A 12 2.09 -2.21 -18.11
N GLY A 13 2.54 -0.97 -18.29
CA GLY A 13 3.48 -0.60 -19.36
C GLY A 13 4.72 0.12 -18.86
N ARG A 14 4.60 0.87 -17.77
CA ARG A 14 5.70 1.49 -17.03
C ARG A 14 5.28 1.61 -15.57
N ILE A 15 6.21 1.46 -14.66
CA ILE A 15 6.02 1.72 -13.23
C ILE A 15 7.18 2.56 -12.72
N SER A 16 6.87 3.49 -11.82
CA SER A 16 7.89 4.25 -11.10
C SER A 16 7.56 4.23 -9.60
N ILE A 17 8.56 3.94 -8.77
CA ILE A 17 8.49 3.99 -7.30
C ILE A 17 9.51 5.02 -6.83
N VAL A 18 9.07 5.89 -5.92
CA VAL A 18 9.90 6.95 -5.34
C VAL A 18 10.00 6.80 -3.83
N SER A 19 11.10 7.28 -3.27
CA SER A 19 11.30 7.38 -1.84
C SER A 19 10.41 8.47 -1.24
N TYR A 20 10.37 8.52 0.08
CA TYR A 20 9.66 9.58 0.82
C TYR A 20 10.08 11.00 0.37
N TYR A 21 11.34 11.21 0.01
CA TYR A 21 11.84 12.51 -0.45
C TYR A 21 11.69 12.74 -1.97
N GLY A 22 11.07 11.80 -2.69
CA GLY A 22 10.86 11.90 -4.13
C GLY A 22 12.03 11.42 -4.99
N GLN A 23 13.03 10.76 -4.41
CA GLN A 23 14.12 10.13 -5.17
C GLN A 23 13.60 8.87 -5.86
N VAL A 24 13.96 8.64 -7.12
CA VAL A 24 13.54 7.46 -7.87
C VAL A 24 14.25 6.23 -7.32
N LEU A 25 13.48 5.25 -6.86
CA LEU A 25 14.01 3.96 -6.37
C LEU A 25 13.90 2.87 -7.44
N TYR A 26 12.87 2.95 -8.28
CA TYR A 26 12.59 1.97 -9.31
C TYR A 26 11.83 2.66 -10.45
N ASP A 27 12.28 2.53 -11.68
CA ASP A 27 11.59 3.06 -12.87
C ASP A 27 11.89 2.19 -14.08
N VAL A 28 10.91 1.40 -14.51
CA VAL A 28 11.12 0.41 -15.57
C VAL A 28 9.95 0.39 -16.54
N MET A 29 10.26 0.05 -17.79
CA MET A 29 9.27 -0.34 -18.79
C MET A 29 8.90 -1.80 -18.58
N CYS A 30 7.61 -2.11 -18.68
CA CYS A 30 7.06 -3.44 -18.45
C CYS A 30 6.45 -3.99 -19.74
N ARG A 31 6.81 -5.22 -20.09
CA ARG A 31 6.15 -5.98 -21.16
C ARG A 31 5.02 -6.81 -20.54
N PRO A 32 3.76 -6.45 -20.77
CA PRO A 32 2.63 -7.23 -20.26
C PRO A 32 2.60 -8.63 -20.89
N GLU A 33 1.93 -9.57 -20.22
CA GLU A 33 1.77 -10.95 -20.69
C GLU A 33 1.03 -11.04 -22.04
N GLU A 34 0.04 -10.16 -22.23
CA GLU A 34 -0.75 -10.08 -23.45
C GLU A 34 -0.18 -9.07 -24.46
N VAL A 35 -0.53 -9.25 -25.73
CA VAL A 35 -0.10 -8.36 -26.81
C VAL A 35 -0.68 -6.96 -26.60
N ILE A 36 0.20 -5.96 -26.62
CA ILE A 36 -0.19 -4.55 -26.61
C ILE A 36 -0.88 -4.21 -27.93
N THR A 37 -2.15 -3.81 -27.85
CA THR A 37 -2.96 -3.37 -28.98
C THR A 37 -3.17 -1.85 -29.00
N ASP A 38 -2.94 -1.18 -27.86
CA ASP A 38 -3.08 0.27 -27.73
C ASP A 38 -2.08 0.84 -26.71
N TYR A 39 -1.11 1.63 -27.15
CA TYR A 39 -0.13 2.23 -26.24
C TYR A 39 -0.70 3.34 -25.37
N ARG A 40 -1.84 3.93 -25.74
CA ARG A 40 -2.45 5.08 -25.06
C ARG A 40 -1.47 6.25 -24.89
N THR A 41 -0.55 6.42 -25.85
CA THR A 41 0.56 7.39 -25.79
C THR A 41 0.18 8.80 -25.34
N PRO A 42 -0.95 9.40 -25.79
CA PRO A 42 -1.35 10.73 -25.32
C PRO A 42 -1.53 10.85 -23.80
N TRP A 43 -1.81 9.73 -23.13
CA TRP A 43 -1.95 9.65 -21.68
C TRP A 43 -0.74 9.00 -21.02
N SER A 44 -0.23 7.91 -21.59
CA SER A 44 0.82 7.08 -20.96
C SER A 44 2.25 7.58 -21.20
N GLY A 45 2.47 8.35 -22.27
CA GLY A 45 3.79 8.69 -22.78
C GLY A 45 4.59 7.51 -23.35
N ILE A 46 3.99 6.31 -23.42
CA ILE A 46 4.67 5.08 -23.84
C ILE A 46 4.57 4.93 -25.36
N ARG A 47 5.69 4.58 -26.00
CA ARG A 47 5.80 4.30 -27.44
C ARG A 47 6.27 2.86 -27.69
N PRO A 48 6.03 2.29 -28.89
CA PRO A 48 6.57 0.98 -29.25
C PRO A 48 8.10 0.88 -29.08
N THR A 49 8.82 1.97 -29.36
CA THR A 49 10.29 2.04 -29.20
C THR A 49 10.74 1.88 -27.76
N ASP A 50 9.90 2.24 -26.77
CA ASP A 50 10.23 2.07 -25.36
C ASP A 50 10.20 0.60 -24.92
N MET A 51 9.41 -0.23 -25.60
CA MET A 51 9.25 -1.65 -25.29
C MET A 51 10.48 -2.49 -25.60
N VAL A 52 11.46 -1.91 -26.32
CA VAL A 52 12.77 -2.53 -26.56
C VAL A 52 13.51 -2.76 -25.24
N ARG A 53 13.34 -1.85 -24.26
CA ARG A 53 13.96 -1.93 -22.93
C ARG A 53 13.01 -2.50 -21.86
N ALA A 54 11.86 -3.01 -22.27
CA ALA A 54 10.88 -3.52 -21.32
C ALA A 54 11.29 -4.90 -20.78
N ILE A 55 11.19 -5.06 -19.47
CA ILE A 55 11.38 -6.35 -18.80
C ILE A 55 10.03 -7.08 -18.66
N PRO A 56 10.02 -8.43 -18.51
CA PRO A 56 8.80 -9.21 -18.39
C PRO A 56 7.95 -8.78 -17.18
N PHE A 57 6.63 -8.87 -17.31
CA PHE A 57 5.69 -8.50 -16.24
C PHE A 57 5.96 -9.21 -14.91
N GLU A 58 6.22 -10.52 -14.94
CA GLU A 58 6.51 -11.32 -13.74
C GLU A 58 7.70 -10.78 -12.95
N CYS A 59 8.77 -10.40 -13.66
CA CYS A 59 9.95 -9.78 -13.08
C CYS A 59 9.64 -8.43 -12.41
N VAL A 60 8.84 -7.59 -13.08
CA VAL A 60 8.39 -6.32 -12.51
C VAL A 60 7.55 -6.56 -11.25
N GLN A 61 6.61 -7.51 -11.31
CA GLN A 61 5.73 -7.84 -10.21
C GLN A 61 6.52 -8.29 -8.97
N ASP A 62 7.47 -9.21 -9.14
CA ASP A 62 8.33 -9.71 -8.07
C ASP A 62 9.19 -8.59 -7.45
N GLN A 63 9.82 -7.77 -8.29
CA GLN A 63 10.65 -6.66 -7.82
C GLN A 63 9.80 -5.64 -7.06
N VAL A 64 8.62 -5.28 -7.57
CA VAL A 64 7.68 -4.38 -6.89
C VAL A 64 7.22 -4.96 -5.55
N GLN A 65 6.87 -6.25 -5.51
CA GLN A 65 6.45 -6.94 -4.28
C GLN A 65 7.51 -6.85 -3.20
N ARG A 66 8.78 -7.13 -3.54
CA ARG A 66 9.91 -7.02 -2.61
C ARG A 66 10.13 -5.59 -2.14
N ILE A 67 9.96 -4.60 -3.03
CA ILE A 67 10.13 -3.19 -2.69
C ILE A 67 9.06 -2.70 -1.71
N ILE A 68 7.80 -3.14 -1.84
CA ILE A 68 6.68 -2.61 -1.03
C ILE A 68 6.37 -3.44 0.22
N GLU A 69 6.92 -4.64 0.34
CA GLU A 69 6.63 -5.54 1.45
C GLU A 69 6.88 -4.89 2.81
N GLY A 70 5.85 -4.92 3.67
CA GLY A 70 5.88 -4.31 5.00
C GLY A 70 5.97 -2.78 5.04
N ARG A 71 5.87 -2.09 3.89
CA ARG A 71 5.99 -0.62 3.79
C ARG A 71 4.65 0.06 3.57
N ILE A 72 4.57 1.33 3.96
CA ILE A 72 3.44 2.18 3.60
C ILE A 72 3.57 2.56 2.12
N VAL A 73 2.51 2.29 1.34
CA VAL A 73 2.41 2.69 -0.07
C VAL A 73 1.53 3.91 -0.18
N VAL A 74 2.12 5.01 -0.64
CA VAL A 74 1.42 6.26 -0.94
C VAL A 74 1.13 6.29 -2.44
N GLY A 75 -0.11 6.56 -2.81
CA GLY A 75 -0.54 6.57 -4.21
C GLY A 75 -1.73 7.50 -4.45
N HIS A 76 -2.17 7.58 -5.70
CA HIS A 76 -3.34 8.35 -6.10
C HIS A 76 -4.26 7.48 -6.94
N MET A 77 -5.39 7.04 -6.39
CA MET A 77 -6.23 5.98 -6.98
C MET A 77 -5.45 4.67 -7.20
N VAL A 78 -4.64 4.28 -6.20
CA VAL A 78 -3.65 3.20 -6.26
C VAL A 78 -4.26 1.82 -6.50
N PHE A 79 -5.58 1.70 -6.32
CA PHE A 79 -6.31 0.48 -6.65
C PHE A 79 -6.19 0.12 -8.14
N ASN A 80 -6.06 1.11 -9.03
CA ASN A 80 -5.85 0.87 -10.45
C ASN A 80 -4.48 0.22 -10.70
N ASP A 81 -3.45 0.73 -10.02
CA ASP A 81 -2.08 0.22 -10.13
C ASP A 81 -1.99 -1.22 -9.60
N PHE A 82 -2.55 -1.48 -8.41
CA PHE A 82 -2.59 -2.84 -7.85
C PHE A 82 -3.40 -3.81 -8.70
N HIS A 83 -4.47 -3.34 -9.36
CA HIS A 83 -5.25 -4.16 -10.27
C HIS A 83 -4.42 -4.62 -11.48
N VAL A 84 -3.71 -3.71 -12.16
CA VAL A 84 -2.86 -4.09 -13.30
C VAL A 84 -1.59 -4.83 -12.91
N LEU A 85 -1.10 -4.63 -11.68
CA LEU A 85 -0.02 -5.41 -11.07
C LEU A 85 -0.50 -6.79 -10.61
N LYS A 86 -1.81 -7.08 -10.59
CA LYS A 86 -2.38 -8.31 -10.03
C LYS A 86 -1.93 -8.58 -8.57
N MET A 87 -1.74 -7.53 -7.79
CA MET A 87 -1.21 -7.58 -6.42
C MET A 87 -2.23 -7.10 -5.38
N GLN A 88 -2.02 -7.48 -4.12
CA GLN A 88 -2.78 -6.96 -2.98
C GLN A 88 -1.81 -6.41 -1.94
N HIS A 89 -2.16 -5.27 -1.34
CA HIS A 89 -1.40 -4.67 -0.25
C HIS A 89 -2.29 -4.46 0.98
N PRO A 90 -1.79 -4.64 2.21
CA PRO A 90 -2.59 -4.42 3.41
C PRO A 90 -3.21 -3.02 3.45
N LYS A 91 -4.52 -2.94 3.65
CA LYS A 91 -5.28 -1.68 3.57
C LYS A 91 -4.82 -0.62 4.57
N ASP A 92 -4.32 -1.07 5.72
CA ASP A 92 -3.75 -0.23 6.78
C ASP A 92 -2.37 0.35 6.41
N LEU A 93 -1.71 -0.20 5.40
CA LEU A 93 -0.46 0.29 4.83
C LEU A 93 -0.65 1.08 3.53
N ILE A 94 -1.89 1.36 3.11
CA ILE A 94 -2.17 2.19 1.93
C ILE A 94 -2.51 3.62 2.35
N ARG A 95 -1.95 4.60 1.66
CA ARG A 95 -2.29 6.03 1.75
C ARG A 95 -2.67 6.56 0.37
N ASP A 96 -3.95 6.45 0.04
CA ASP A 96 -4.47 6.92 -1.25
C ASP A 96 -4.93 8.38 -1.16
N THR A 97 -4.15 9.27 -1.78
CA THR A 97 -4.37 10.73 -1.78
C THR A 97 -5.62 11.17 -2.57
N GLY A 98 -6.11 10.35 -3.51
CA GLY A 98 -7.32 10.65 -4.27
C GLY A 98 -8.60 10.30 -3.50
N LEU A 99 -8.54 9.25 -2.68
CA LEU A 99 -9.66 8.77 -1.88
C LEU A 99 -9.74 9.46 -0.51
N ALA A 100 -8.62 9.59 0.20
CA ALA A 100 -8.59 10.13 1.55
C ALA A 100 -8.95 11.63 1.58
N PRO A 101 -9.63 12.12 2.64
CA PRO A 101 -10.13 13.48 2.67
C PRO A 101 -9.04 14.55 2.86
N TYR A 102 -7.89 14.19 3.45
CA TYR A 102 -6.91 15.14 3.97
C TYR A 102 -6.38 16.13 2.92
N ALA A 103 -5.82 15.61 1.82
CA ALA A 103 -5.31 16.46 0.74
C ALA A 103 -6.42 17.29 0.09
N LYS A 104 -7.62 16.73 -0.06
CA LYS A 104 -8.79 17.43 -0.64
C LYS A 104 -9.24 18.59 0.22
N VAL A 105 -9.40 18.37 1.52
CA VAL A 105 -9.79 19.41 2.48
C VAL A 105 -8.76 20.53 2.51
N LYS A 106 -7.46 20.18 2.58
CA LYS A 106 -6.37 21.16 2.56
C LYS A 106 -6.35 21.99 1.27
N ALA A 107 -6.71 21.39 0.14
CA ALA A 107 -6.80 22.05 -1.16
C ALA A 107 -8.12 22.82 -1.39
N GLY A 108 -9.06 22.78 -0.43
CA GLY A 108 -10.38 23.42 -0.56
C GLY A 108 -11.37 22.66 -1.45
N PHE A 109 -11.14 21.38 -1.72
CA PHE A 109 -12.06 20.51 -2.47
C PHE A 109 -13.03 19.75 -1.54
N HIS A 110 -14.13 19.26 -2.11
CA HIS A 110 -15.11 18.49 -1.36
C HIS A 110 -14.53 17.11 -0.93
N PRO A 111 -14.59 16.75 0.37
CA PRO A 111 -13.86 15.60 0.91
C PRO A 111 -14.30 14.24 0.34
N ARG A 112 -15.57 14.13 -0.10
CA ARG A 112 -16.14 12.88 -0.64
C ARG A 112 -16.05 12.75 -2.16
N GLN A 113 -15.63 13.80 -2.87
CA GLN A 113 -15.52 13.74 -4.32
C GLN A 113 -14.12 13.29 -4.73
N PRO A 114 -13.99 12.36 -5.70
CA PRO A 114 -12.72 12.10 -6.35
C PRO A 114 -12.15 13.40 -6.93
N THR A 115 -10.86 13.64 -6.71
CA THR A 115 -10.16 14.81 -7.26
C THR A 115 -8.94 14.29 -8.02
N ALA A 116 -8.75 14.78 -9.25
CA ALA A 116 -7.60 14.39 -10.06
C ALA A 116 -6.28 14.89 -9.46
N LEU A 117 -5.21 14.11 -9.61
CA LEU A 117 -3.88 14.45 -9.11
C LEU A 117 -3.42 15.85 -9.57
N ARG A 118 -3.59 16.17 -10.86
CA ARG A 118 -3.24 17.49 -11.42
C ARG A 118 -3.89 18.66 -10.67
N ASN A 119 -5.12 18.50 -10.20
CA ASN A 119 -5.85 19.56 -9.48
C ASN A 119 -5.29 19.73 -8.06
N LEU A 120 -4.94 18.62 -7.39
CA LEU A 120 -4.28 18.67 -6.09
C LEU A 120 -2.86 19.24 -6.20
N ALA A 121 -2.10 18.83 -7.22
CA ALA A 121 -0.76 19.34 -7.47
C ALA A 121 -0.76 20.84 -7.76
N GLU A 122 -1.69 21.33 -8.59
CA GLU A 122 -1.80 22.76 -8.87
C GLU A 122 -2.18 23.56 -7.62
N LYS A 123 -3.14 23.07 -6.82
CA LYS A 123 -3.62 23.79 -5.63
C LYS A 123 -2.66 23.74 -4.44
N LEU A 124 -1.98 22.63 -4.21
CA LEU A 124 -1.16 22.41 -3.02
C LEU A 124 0.33 22.67 -3.26
N LEU A 125 0.82 22.40 -4.47
CA LEU A 125 2.24 22.51 -4.81
C LEU A 125 2.51 23.66 -5.79
N GLY A 126 1.49 24.25 -6.42
CA GLY A 126 1.66 25.24 -7.48
C GLY A 126 2.24 24.63 -8.78
N LEU A 127 2.16 23.30 -8.92
CA LEU A 127 2.74 22.57 -10.05
C LEU A 127 1.67 22.19 -11.06
N ARG A 128 1.91 22.49 -12.34
CA ARG A 128 1.07 22.05 -13.46
C ARG A 128 1.68 20.81 -14.11
N ILE A 129 1.22 19.66 -13.64
CA ILE A 129 1.60 18.34 -14.16
C ILE A 129 0.54 17.84 -15.15
N GLN A 130 0.86 16.81 -15.93
CA GLN A 130 -0.08 16.18 -16.88
C GLN A 130 -0.66 17.17 -17.92
N THR A 131 0.15 18.16 -18.36
CA THR A 131 -0.25 19.12 -19.41
C THR A 131 -0.15 18.55 -20.82
N GLY A 132 0.44 17.36 -20.96
CA GLY A 132 0.54 16.59 -22.19
C GLY A 132 0.57 15.10 -21.87
N GLU A 133 1.57 14.38 -22.35
CA GLU A 133 1.83 12.99 -21.96
C GLU A 133 2.18 12.93 -20.46
N HIS A 134 1.69 11.91 -19.75
CA HIS A 134 1.98 11.78 -18.33
C HIS A 134 3.36 11.15 -18.13
N CYS A 135 4.05 11.58 -17.08
CA CYS A 135 5.26 10.95 -16.59
C CYS A 135 4.95 10.24 -15.27
N SER A 136 5.06 8.91 -15.22
CA SER A 136 4.81 8.13 -14.00
C SER A 136 5.71 8.56 -12.83
N THR A 137 6.95 8.97 -13.13
CA THR A 137 7.88 9.50 -12.14
C THR A 137 7.40 10.82 -11.55
N GLU A 138 6.99 11.77 -12.40
CA GLU A 138 6.43 13.07 -11.98
C GLU A 138 5.17 12.86 -11.13
N ASP A 139 4.27 11.98 -11.58
CA ASP A 139 3.03 11.66 -10.86
C ASP A 139 3.32 11.06 -9.47
N ALA A 140 4.28 10.14 -9.36
CA ALA A 140 4.69 9.54 -8.09
C ALA A 140 5.33 10.57 -7.14
N GLN A 141 6.19 11.45 -7.67
CA GLN A 141 6.80 12.54 -6.91
C GLN A 141 5.77 13.54 -6.40
N ALA A 142 4.85 13.99 -7.26
CA ALA A 142 3.77 14.90 -6.88
C ALA A 142 2.86 14.28 -5.82
N THR A 143 2.52 13.00 -5.97
CA THR A 143 1.71 12.25 -5.00
C THR A 143 2.37 12.18 -3.63
N MET A 144 3.67 11.85 -3.58
CA MET A 144 4.43 11.80 -2.34
C MET A 144 4.54 13.19 -1.69
N ALA A 145 4.80 14.24 -2.49
CA ALA A 145 4.85 15.61 -2.00
C ALA A 145 3.51 16.06 -1.41
N ILE A 146 2.38 15.72 -2.05
CA ILE A 146 1.04 15.98 -1.53
C ILE A 146 0.81 15.27 -0.20
N TYR A 147 1.17 13.98 -0.09
CA TYR A 147 1.02 13.22 1.15
C TYR A 147 1.79 13.87 2.30
N ARG A 148 3.04 14.28 2.07
CA ARG A 148 3.88 14.94 3.10
C ARG A 148 3.27 16.23 3.64
N LEU A 149 2.45 16.95 2.86
CA LEU A 149 1.74 18.13 3.34
C LEU A 149 0.63 17.81 4.35
N VAL A 150 0.13 16.58 4.38
CA VAL A 150 -1.02 16.15 5.20
C VAL A 150 -0.70 14.96 6.11
N GLU A 151 0.53 14.48 6.10
CA GLU A 151 0.97 13.28 6.81
C GLU A 151 0.70 13.37 8.32
N GLU A 152 1.05 14.49 8.95
CA GLU A 152 0.88 14.65 10.40
C GLU A 152 -0.58 14.45 10.84
N GLU A 153 -1.51 15.15 10.17
CA GLU A 153 -2.95 15.05 10.42
C GLU A 153 -3.46 13.64 10.12
N TRP A 154 -3.05 13.06 8.98
CA TRP A 154 -3.49 11.74 8.55
C TRP A 154 -3.06 10.65 9.54
N GLU A 155 -1.77 10.58 9.89
CA GLU A 155 -1.24 9.54 10.76
C GLU A 155 -1.70 9.71 12.23
N ALA A 156 -1.94 10.95 12.68
CA ALA A 156 -2.58 11.19 13.99
C ALA A 156 -3.99 10.57 14.03
N ASP A 157 -4.80 10.79 13.00
CA ASP A 157 -6.14 10.26 12.86
C ASP A 157 -6.18 8.72 12.87
N LEU A 158 -5.23 8.08 12.19
CA LEU A 158 -5.13 6.63 12.13
C LEU A 158 -4.73 6.02 13.48
N ARG A 159 -3.84 6.68 14.24
CA ARG A 159 -3.48 6.28 15.62
C ARG A 159 -4.69 6.33 16.57
N VAL A 160 -5.54 7.34 16.42
CA VAL A 160 -6.79 7.44 17.21
C VAL A 160 -7.79 6.36 16.81
N LYS A 161 -7.97 6.10 15.51
CA LYS A 161 -8.91 5.08 15.00
C LYS A 161 -8.50 3.67 15.43
N THR A 162 -7.20 3.35 15.35
CA THR A 162 -6.66 2.04 15.79
C THR A 162 -6.81 1.84 17.30
N SER A 163 -6.53 2.87 18.11
CA SER A 163 -6.76 2.83 19.57
C SER A 163 -8.22 2.58 19.92
N LYS A 164 -9.17 3.29 19.29
CA LYS A 164 -10.61 3.08 19.49
C LYS A 164 -11.07 1.67 19.09
N LYS A 165 -10.50 1.10 18.03
CA LYS A 165 -10.83 -0.26 17.59
C LYS A 165 -10.36 -1.29 18.63
N LYS A 166 -9.15 -1.14 19.19
CA LYS A 166 -8.67 -2.00 20.28
C LYS A 166 -9.59 -1.90 21.50
N SER A 167 -9.93 -0.69 21.96
CA SER A 167 -10.81 -0.50 23.11
C SER A 167 -12.23 -1.08 22.92
N LYS A 168 -12.76 -1.11 21.69
CA LYS A 168 -14.05 -1.74 21.38
C LYS A 168 -14.00 -3.27 21.35
N VAL A 169 -12.88 -3.86 20.96
CA VAL A 169 -12.69 -5.33 20.91
C VAL A 169 -12.53 -5.91 22.33
N LEU A 170 -11.96 -5.15 23.27
CA LEU A 170 -11.83 -5.58 24.67
C LEU A 170 -13.13 -5.47 25.50
N GLN A 171 -14.21 -4.90 24.96
CA GLN A 171 -15.51 -4.84 25.63
C GLN A 171 -16.37 -6.04 25.20
N PRO A 172 -16.71 -7.00 26.10
CA PRO A 172 -17.60 -8.10 25.74
C PRO A 172 -18.98 -7.57 25.37
N SER A 173 -19.50 -7.97 24.21
CA SER A 173 -20.86 -7.64 23.77
C SER A 173 -21.89 -8.09 24.81
N PRO A 174 -22.93 -7.30 25.12
CA PRO A 174 -23.96 -7.70 26.09
C PRO A 174 -24.67 -8.96 25.57
N LYS A 175 -24.51 -10.08 26.28
CA LYS A 175 -25.22 -11.32 25.99
C LYS A 175 -26.73 -11.04 26.10
N LYS A 176 -27.49 -11.24 25.02
CA LYS A 176 -28.96 -11.30 25.09
C LYS A 176 -29.30 -12.44 26.06
N ARG A 177 -29.97 -12.13 27.16
CA ARG A 177 -30.40 -13.15 28.13
C ARG A 177 -31.47 -14.02 27.47
N PRO A 178 -31.34 -15.36 27.47
CA PRO A 178 -32.46 -16.20 27.11
C PRO A 178 -33.50 -16.13 28.22
N ILE A 179 -34.77 -16.02 27.82
CA ILE A 179 -35.94 -16.20 28.67
C ILE A 179 -36.14 -17.72 28.81
N PHE A 180 -35.99 -18.26 30.03
CA PHE A 180 -36.77 -19.41 30.46
C PHE A 180 -36.70 -19.57 31.99
N ASP A 181 -37.86 -19.50 32.63
CA ASP A 181 -38.11 -19.93 34.00
C ASP A 181 -38.01 -21.45 34.09
N LEU A 182 -37.32 -21.98 35.10
CA LEU A 182 -37.80 -23.12 35.91
C LEU A 182 -36.88 -23.32 37.12
N GLU A 183 -37.47 -23.21 38.31
CA GLU A 183 -36.93 -23.64 39.58
C GLU A 183 -36.72 -25.16 39.62
N LEU A 184 -35.58 -25.60 40.16
CA LEU A 184 -35.53 -26.74 41.09
C LEU A 184 -34.25 -26.67 41.95
N PRO A 185 -34.31 -27.20 43.19
CA PRO A 185 -33.47 -26.79 44.30
C PRO A 185 -32.30 -27.73 44.59
N SER A 186 -31.30 -27.12 45.26
CA SER A 186 -30.30 -27.64 46.20
C SER A 186 -30.06 -29.16 46.27
N LEU A 187 -28.80 -29.58 46.11
CA LEU A 187 -28.20 -30.59 46.97
C LEU A 187 -26.68 -30.34 47.10
N SER A 188 -26.23 -30.63 48.31
CA SER A 188 -25.01 -30.24 49.00
C SER A 188 -23.84 -31.20 48.81
N ASP A 189 -22.66 -30.61 48.96
CA ASP A 189 -21.44 -31.07 49.64
C ASP A 189 -20.69 -32.36 49.26
N ASP A 190 -19.37 -32.14 49.32
CA ASP A 190 -18.28 -33.04 49.67
C ASP A 190 -17.47 -33.78 48.59
N GLN A 191 -16.24 -33.24 48.43
CA GLN A 191 -14.93 -33.89 48.42
C GLN A 191 -14.66 -35.01 47.39
N CYS A 192 -13.62 -34.84 46.58
CA CYS A 192 -12.25 -35.26 46.94
C CYS A 192 -11.36 -35.38 45.68
N SER A 193 -10.10 -35.00 45.85
CA SER A 193 -8.89 -35.56 45.23
C SER A 193 -8.93 -36.01 43.76
N SER A 194 -8.05 -35.45 42.94
CA SER A 194 -6.74 -36.06 42.66
C SER A 194 -6.07 -35.39 41.46
N ASP A 195 -4.76 -35.39 41.53
CA ASP A 195 -3.79 -34.89 40.58
C ASP A 195 -4.08 -35.24 39.11
N PHE A 196 -3.97 -34.23 38.24
CA PHE A 196 -3.41 -34.47 36.91
C PHE A 196 -2.60 -33.27 36.43
N SER A 197 -1.29 -33.46 36.56
CA SER A 197 -0.23 -32.75 35.86
C SER A 197 -0.45 -32.71 34.35
N ALA A 198 -0.47 -31.51 33.75
CA ALA A 198 -0.12 -31.31 32.36
C ALA A 198 0.38 -29.87 32.14
N LEU A 199 1.71 -29.74 32.14
CA LEU A 199 2.42 -28.58 31.62
C LEU A 199 2.18 -28.52 30.10
N ASN A 200 1.51 -27.47 29.64
CA ASN A 200 1.45 -27.07 28.23
C ASN A 200 2.52 -25.99 27.99
N PRO A 201 3.61 -26.26 27.25
CA PRO A 201 4.45 -25.20 26.74
C PRO A 201 3.89 -24.70 25.39
N ASN A 202 3.32 -23.48 25.39
CA ASN A 202 3.11 -22.71 24.18
C ASN A 202 4.46 -22.14 23.72
N PRO A 203 4.96 -22.44 22.51
CA PRO A 203 6.16 -21.79 21.99
C PRO A 203 5.83 -20.38 21.50
N LEU A 204 6.35 -19.40 22.23
CA LEU A 204 6.44 -18.01 21.82
C LEU A 204 7.39 -17.88 20.61
N ASN A 205 6.80 -17.47 19.49
CA ASN A 205 7.27 -16.45 18.57
C ASN A 205 8.77 -16.08 18.69
N CYS A 206 9.61 -16.75 17.90
CA CYS A 206 11.00 -16.35 17.67
C CYS A 206 11.15 -15.91 16.21
N TYR A 207 11.12 -14.59 15.97
CA TYR A 207 11.75 -13.99 14.80
C TYR A 207 12.84 -13.03 15.29
N PRO A 208 14.09 -13.17 14.82
CA PRO A 208 15.18 -12.30 15.24
C PRO A 208 15.04 -10.90 14.65
N PRO A 209 15.48 -9.85 15.40
CA PRO A 209 15.54 -8.50 14.87
C PRO A 209 16.64 -8.39 13.81
N LEU A 210 16.29 -7.86 12.64
CA LEU A 210 17.27 -7.46 11.62
C LEU A 210 18.13 -6.32 12.20
N ALA A 211 19.41 -6.63 12.38
CA ALA A 211 20.40 -5.73 12.92
C ALA A 211 20.64 -4.55 11.96
N LEU A 212 20.30 -3.35 12.42
CA LEU A 212 20.83 -2.10 11.91
C LEU A 212 22.33 -2.06 12.19
N LYS A 213 23.15 -2.33 11.16
CA LYS A 213 24.56 -1.97 11.20
C LYS A 213 24.67 -0.48 10.86
N SER A 214 24.99 0.31 11.88
CA SER A 214 25.61 1.61 11.69
C SER A 214 27.03 1.39 11.18
N CYS A 215 27.42 2.10 10.12
CA CYS A 215 28.84 2.30 9.86
C CYS A 215 29.06 3.70 9.29
N SER A 216 29.96 4.39 9.98
CA SER A 216 30.54 5.70 9.72
C SER A 216 31.27 5.77 8.39
N SER A 217 31.18 6.95 7.76
CA SER A 217 32.17 7.59 6.89
C SER A 217 33.21 6.69 6.21
N SER A 218 33.05 6.49 4.90
CA SER A 218 33.93 7.08 3.88
C SER A 218 33.61 6.46 2.52
N SER A 219 33.57 7.34 1.51
CA SER A 219 33.86 7.06 0.09
C SER A 219 34.02 5.59 -0.28
N LEU A 220 33.11 5.04 -1.07
CA LEU A 220 33.44 4.12 -2.16
C LEU A 220 32.23 3.95 -3.08
N LEU A 221 32.56 3.62 -4.32
CA LEU A 221 31.75 3.54 -5.52
C LEU A 221 30.49 2.69 -5.30
N LEU A 222 29.38 3.12 -5.92
CA LEU A 222 28.22 2.26 -6.16
C LEU A 222 28.69 1.11 -7.03
N GLU A 223 29.00 -0.03 -6.42
CA GLU A 223 29.06 -1.29 -7.14
C GLU A 223 27.63 -1.65 -7.55
N ASP A 224 27.50 -1.91 -8.85
CA ASP A 224 26.32 -2.42 -9.52
C ASP A 224 25.97 -3.82 -8.98
N GLU A 225 25.34 -3.90 -7.81
CA GLU A 225 24.74 -5.15 -7.34
C GLU A 225 23.40 -5.39 -8.05
N TYR A 226 23.53 -6.09 -9.18
CA TYR A 226 22.86 -7.36 -9.44
C TYR A 226 21.31 -7.35 -9.40
N TRP A 227 20.70 -7.02 -10.54
CA TRP A 227 19.30 -7.30 -10.85
C TRP A 227 19.17 -8.29 -12.03
N ASP A 228 20.13 -9.22 -12.17
CA ASP A 228 20.22 -10.14 -13.33
C ASP A 228 19.44 -11.45 -13.21
N ASP A 229 18.70 -11.69 -12.11
CA ASP A 229 17.83 -12.87 -12.00
C ASP A 229 16.42 -12.56 -12.52
N CYS A 230 16.37 -12.28 -13.82
CA CYS A 230 15.20 -12.09 -14.68
C CYS A 230 15.65 -11.81 -16.14
#